data_AF-B1VHW0-F1
#
_entry.id   AF-B1VHW0-F1
#
_cell.length_a   1.000
_cell.length_b   1.000
_cell.length_c   1.000
_cell.angle_alpha   90.00
_cell.angle_beta   90.00
_cell.angle_gamma   90.00
#
_symmetry.space_group_name_H-M   'P 1'
#
loop_
_entity.id
_entity.type
_entity.pdbx_description
1 polymer ?
#
loop_
_entity_poly.entity_id
_entity_poly.type
_entity_poly.pdbx_seq_one_letter_code
_entity_poly.pdbx_strand_id
1 'polypeptide(L)'
;MVRLLLPQDRARLSWGSMTDGHDFEDLGSEGDVGAAGFGAADVDAVATGRGGAPGAERTPVGAPLAGTTAPLNAVPHPVFASGSAGAGVAVIPDPDKEIVEVQSPVAGTIVRMQPHMFVVELEDESARMLVQMGIDTDQLNGQGFATRWAEGSTVQAGTPVVTYAPKEVGRLGYDPIVLVLALSHGSGEIEFPVALSGPCAAQDELFRV
;
A
#
# COMPACT_ATOMS: atom_id res chain seq x y z
N MET A 1 -16.15 -13.49 -43.97
CA MET A 1 -17.10 -12.89 -43.01
C MET A 1 -16.32 -12.68 -41.71
N VAL A 2 -15.79 -11.46 -41.51
CA VAL A 2 -14.94 -11.13 -40.35
C VAL A 2 -15.87 -10.81 -39.18
N ARG A 3 -15.93 -11.69 -38.18
CA ARG A 3 -16.69 -11.45 -36.95
C ARG A 3 -15.75 -10.72 -35.99
N LEU A 4 -15.99 -9.43 -35.77
CA LEU A 4 -15.35 -8.66 -34.69
C LEU A 4 -15.68 -9.34 -33.37
N LEU A 5 -14.65 -9.69 -32.59
CA LEU A 5 -14.79 -10.13 -31.21
C LEU A 5 -14.83 -8.90 -30.30
N LEU A 6 -15.77 -8.88 -29.36
CA LEU A 6 -15.95 -7.81 -28.38
C LEU A 6 -14.81 -7.81 -27.34
N PRO A 7 -14.53 -6.67 -26.66
CA PRO A 7 -13.41 -6.52 -25.73
C PRO A 7 -13.42 -7.46 -24.50
N GLN A 8 -14.53 -8.16 -24.26
CA GLN A 8 -14.75 -8.98 -23.06
C GLN A 8 -14.19 -10.41 -23.15
N ASP A 9 -13.71 -10.85 -24.32
CA ASP A 9 -13.22 -12.23 -24.54
C ASP A 9 -11.69 -12.39 -24.48
N ARG A 10 -10.95 -11.40 -23.96
CA ARG A 10 -9.47 -11.48 -23.84
C ARG A 10 -8.96 -12.08 -22.53
N ALA A 11 -9.82 -12.35 -21.55
CA ALA A 11 -9.40 -12.82 -20.23
C ALA A 11 -9.29 -14.35 -20.09
N ARG A 12 -9.37 -15.13 -21.17
CA ARG A 12 -9.25 -16.60 -21.12
C ARG A 12 -8.24 -17.14 -22.13
N LEU A 13 -6.95 -16.86 -21.92
CA LEU A 13 -5.87 -17.59 -22.58
C LEU A 13 -4.75 -17.93 -21.57
N SER A 14 -4.80 -19.19 -21.14
CA SER A 14 -3.76 -20.03 -20.54
C SER A 14 -2.87 -19.45 -19.44
N TRP A 15 -3.32 -19.61 -18.19
CA TRP A 15 -2.40 -20.05 -17.14
C TRP A 15 -2.17 -21.55 -17.35
N GLY A 16 -0.94 -21.93 -17.69
CA GLY A 16 -0.55 -23.31 -17.93
C GLY A 16 -0.65 -24.12 -16.64
N SER A 17 -1.33 -25.26 -16.75
CA SER A 17 -1.44 -26.30 -15.72
C SER A 17 -0.08 -26.70 -15.16
N MET A 18 0.14 -26.46 -13.88
CA MET A 18 1.03 -27.27 -13.05
C MET A 18 0.20 -27.74 -11.87
N THR A 19 -0.10 -29.03 -11.89
CA THR A 19 -0.95 -29.77 -10.95
C THR A 19 -0.38 -29.74 -9.54
N ASP A 20 -1.18 -29.28 -8.57
CA ASP A 20 -1.54 -30.09 -7.41
C ASP A 20 -2.83 -29.53 -6.77
N GLY A 21 -3.75 -30.42 -6.45
CA GLY A 21 -5.14 -30.07 -6.17
C GLY A 21 -5.32 -29.36 -4.83
N HIS A 22 -6.02 -28.24 -4.85
CA HIS A 22 -6.96 -27.83 -3.82
C HIS A 22 -8.13 -27.14 -4.55
N ASP A 23 -9.30 -27.77 -4.50
CA ASP A 23 -10.55 -27.20 -4.95
C ASP A 23 -10.82 -25.91 -4.17
N PHE A 24 -10.79 -24.77 -4.86
CA PHE A 24 -11.25 -23.49 -4.31
C PHE A 24 -12.73 -23.36 -4.67
N GLU A 25 -13.58 -23.79 -3.75
CA GLU A 25 -15.02 -23.57 -3.86
C GLU A 25 -15.34 -22.08 -3.87
N ASP A 26 -16.18 -21.75 -4.84
CA ASP A 26 -16.95 -20.53 -5.05
C ASP A 26 -17.44 -19.88 -3.73
N LEU A 27 -16.95 -18.68 -3.44
CA LEU A 27 -17.49 -17.82 -2.39
C LEU A 27 -17.56 -16.35 -2.85
N GLY A 28 -18.80 -15.87 -2.97
CA GLY A 28 -19.19 -14.48 -2.72
C GLY A 28 -19.11 -13.57 -3.94
N SER A 29 -20.19 -13.44 -4.70
CA SER A 29 -21.29 -12.47 -4.50
C SER A 29 -20.95 -11.04 -4.95
N GLU A 30 -21.71 -10.60 -5.94
CA GLU A 30 -21.79 -9.26 -6.48
C GLU A 30 -21.89 -8.20 -5.37
N GLY A 31 -20.84 -7.40 -5.24
CA GLY A 31 -20.85 -6.13 -4.54
C GLY A 31 -20.30 -5.07 -5.49
N ASP A 32 -21.16 -4.12 -5.85
CA ASP A 32 -20.80 -2.90 -6.59
C ASP A 32 -19.77 -2.11 -5.74
N VAL A 33 -18.49 -2.31 -6.01
CA VAL A 33 -17.41 -1.49 -5.46
C VAL A 33 -17.29 -0.24 -6.34
N GLY A 34 -17.95 0.82 -5.88
CA GLY A 34 -17.93 2.11 -6.56
C GLY A 34 -16.51 2.60 -6.84
N ALA A 35 -16.32 3.11 -8.06
CA ALA A 35 -15.08 3.58 -8.67
C ALA A 35 -14.49 4.87 -8.06
N ALA A 36 -14.40 4.96 -6.73
CA ALA A 36 -13.72 6.07 -6.06
C ALA A 36 -12.34 5.61 -5.60
N GLY A 37 -11.29 6.14 -6.23
CA GLY A 37 -9.93 5.99 -5.75
C GLY A 37 -9.76 6.55 -4.34
N PHE A 38 -8.80 5.98 -3.61
CA PHE A 38 -8.50 6.34 -2.22
C PHE A 38 -8.24 7.84 -2.12
N GLY A 39 -9.25 8.58 -1.67
CA GLY A 39 -9.31 10.03 -1.74
C GLY A 39 -9.24 10.68 -0.36
N ALA A 40 -9.41 12.01 -0.34
CA ALA A 40 -9.41 12.80 0.90
C ALA A 40 -10.47 12.31 1.93
N ALA A 41 -11.61 11.81 1.46
CA ALA A 41 -12.64 11.27 2.35
C ALA A 41 -12.26 9.92 2.96
N ASP A 42 -11.51 9.09 2.21
CA ASP A 42 -11.03 7.81 2.71
C ASP A 42 -9.95 8.00 3.76
N VAL A 43 -9.02 8.94 3.56
CA VAL A 43 -8.04 9.31 4.59
C VAL A 43 -8.72 9.83 5.85
N ASP A 44 -9.76 10.67 5.73
CA ASP A 44 -10.52 11.15 6.89
C ASP A 44 -11.22 9.99 7.64
N ALA A 45 -11.77 9.02 6.92
CA ALA A 45 -12.43 7.86 7.52
C ALA A 45 -11.43 7.00 8.33
N VAL A 46 -10.22 6.78 7.79
CA VAL A 46 -9.18 5.99 8.46
C VAL A 46 -8.31 6.79 9.43
N ALA A 47 -8.36 8.11 9.41
CA ALA A 47 -7.60 9.03 10.26
C ALA A 47 -8.04 9.09 11.73
N THR A 48 -9.20 8.52 12.08
CA THR A 48 -9.86 8.65 13.39
C THR A 48 -9.13 7.93 14.54
N GLY A 49 -7.91 8.37 14.90
CA GLY A 49 -7.16 8.00 16.10
C GLY A 49 -6.76 9.25 16.90
N ARG A 50 -6.59 9.14 18.23
CA ARG A 50 -6.14 10.27 19.06
C ARG A 50 -4.61 10.35 19.01
N GLY A 51 -4.07 11.43 18.44
CA GLY A 51 -2.64 11.72 18.48
C GLY A 51 -2.08 11.59 19.90
N GLY A 52 -1.02 10.78 20.04
CA GLY A 52 -0.40 10.46 21.32
C GLY A 52 0.12 11.68 22.09
N ALA A 53 0.20 11.56 23.42
CA ALA A 53 0.74 12.60 24.28
C ALA A 53 2.24 12.84 24.03
N PRO A 54 2.73 14.08 24.01
CA PRO A 54 4.15 14.38 23.84
C PRO A 54 4.95 13.87 25.06
N GLY A 55 5.75 12.81 24.87
CA GLY A 55 6.61 12.25 25.90
C GLY A 55 7.00 10.78 25.75
N ALA A 56 6.41 10.03 24.81
CA ALA A 56 6.79 8.66 24.49
C ALA A 56 8.01 8.61 23.56
N GLU A 57 8.81 7.55 23.67
CA GLU A 57 9.85 7.19 22.70
C GLU A 57 9.21 7.06 21.32
N ARG A 58 9.70 7.80 20.33
CA ARG A 58 9.11 7.82 18.99
C ARG A 58 9.26 6.45 18.32
N THR A 59 8.15 5.92 17.80
CA THR A 59 8.08 4.61 17.15
C THR A 59 8.75 4.67 15.77
N PRO A 60 9.75 3.81 15.48
CA PRO A 60 10.35 3.76 14.15
C PRO A 60 9.39 3.15 13.14
N VAL A 61 9.32 3.76 11.96
CA VAL A 61 8.51 3.31 10.83
C VAL A 61 9.44 2.80 9.74
N GLY A 62 9.37 1.50 9.45
CA GLY A 62 10.25 0.84 8.49
C GLY A 62 9.76 0.96 7.03
N ALA A 63 10.69 0.78 6.09
CA ALA A 63 10.37 0.67 4.68
C ALA A 63 9.58 -0.64 4.41
N PRO A 64 8.42 -0.59 3.75
CA PRO A 64 7.61 -1.79 3.53
C PRO A 64 8.21 -2.71 2.46
N LEU A 65 9.11 -2.20 1.63
CA LEU A 65 9.86 -2.96 0.62
C LEU A 65 11.18 -2.25 0.31
N ALA A 66 12.09 -2.95 -0.36
CA ALA A 66 13.34 -2.36 -0.84
C ALA A 66 13.11 -1.53 -2.11
N GLY A 67 13.76 -0.36 -2.20
CA GLY A 67 13.58 0.56 -3.32
C GLY A 67 14.44 1.82 -3.20
N THR A 68 13.96 2.91 -3.78
CA THR A 68 14.55 4.25 -3.64
C THR A 68 13.55 5.17 -2.96
N THR A 69 13.96 5.80 -1.87
CA THR A 69 13.11 6.77 -1.17
C THR A 69 12.94 8.05 -1.99
N ALA A 70 11.79 8.69 -1.85
CA ALA A 70 11.44 9.95 -2.48
C ALA A 70 10.60 10.80 -1.52
N PRO A 71 10.73 12.14 -1.55
CA PRO A 71 9.86 13.01 -0.77
C PRO A 71 8.44 12.97 -1.33
N LEU A 72 7.43 13.22 -0.48
CA LEU A 72 6.04 13.24 -0.93
C LEU A 72 5.79 14.26 -2.05
N ASN A 73 6.48 15.40 -2.06
CA ASN A 73 6.33 16.41 -3.11
C ASN A 73 6.80 15.96 -4.52
N ALA A 74 7.48 14.82 -4.62
CA ALA A 74 7.84 14.19 -5.89
C ALA A 74 6.77 13.18 -6.38
N VAL A 75 5.78 12.86 -5.56
CA VAL A 75 4.67 11.95 -5.90
C VAL A 75 3.73 12.66 -6.87
N PRO A 76 3.34 12.02 -8.00
CA PRO A 76 2.48 12.64 -9.01
C PRO A 76 0.99 12.65 -8.63
N HIS A 77 0.66 13.00 -7.38
CA HIS A 77 -0.72 13.06 -6.89
C HIS A 77 -0.90 14.18 -5.86
N PRO A 78 -1.82 15.13 -6.07
CA PRO A 78 -1.87 16.39 -5.31
C PRO A 78 -2.13 16.21 -3.81
N VAL A 79 -2.98 15.25 -3.43
CA VAL A 79 -3.33 14.99 -2.01
C VAL A 79 -2.13 14.45 -1.22
N PHE A 80 -1.29 13.65 -1.87
CA PHE A 80 -0.10 13.09 -1.24
C PHE A 80 1.07 14.08 -1.31
N ALA A 81 1.23 14.76 -2.45
CA ALA A 81 2.30 15.73 -2.66
C ALA A 81 2.22 16.94 -1.73
N SER A 82 1.01 17.34 -1.33
CA SER A 82 0.82 18.40 -0.34
C SER A 82 1.10 17.97 1.10
N GLY A 83 1.18 16.66 1.37
CA GLY A 83 1.21 16.10 2.72
C GLY A 83 -0.13 16.22 3.48
N SER A 84 -1.22 16.56 2.78
CA SER A 84 -2.53 16.76 3.44
C SER A 84 -3.12 15.47 3.99
N ALA A 85 -2.79 14.31 3.41
CA ALA A 85 -3.17 13.01 3.94
C ALA A 85 -2.42 12.62 5.22
N GLY A 86 -1.26 13.25 5.46
CA GLY A 86 -0.34 12.87 6.54
C GLY A 86 1.12 13.04 6.11
N ALA A 87 2.00 13.08 7.10
CA ALA A 87 3.43 13.13 6.88
C ALA A 87 3.98 11.74 6.53
N GLY A 88 5.03 11.67 5.71
CA GLY A 88 5.59 10.38 5.32
C GLY A 88 6.60 10.44 4.19
N VAL A 89 6.85 9.26 3.59
CA VAL A 89 7.86 9.04 2.55
C VAL A 89 7.25 8.17 1.45
N ALA A 90 7.70 8.37 0.23
CA ALA A 90 7.41 7.47 -0.88
C ALA A 90 8.62 6.57 -1.16
N VAL A 91 8.38 5.33 -1.57
CA VAL A 91 9.39 4.35 -1.95
C VAL A 91 9.11 3.88 -3.36
N ILE A 92 10.04 4.15 -4.27
CA ILE A 92 9.99 3.73 -5.67
C ILE A 92 10.58 2.32 -5.73
N PRO A 93 9.78 1.27 -6.02
CA PRO A 93 10.31 -0.08 -6.17
C PRO A 93 11.18 -0.18 -7.42
N ASP A 94 12.06 -1.20 -7.45
CA ASP A 94 12.81 -1.54 -8.65
C ASP A 94 11.85 -1.95 -9.79
N PRO A 95 11.84 -1.23 -10.94
CA PRO A 95 10.89 -1.45 -12.02
C PRO A 95 11.05 -2.81 -12.72
N ASP A 96 12.19 -3.48 -12.55
CA ASP A 96 12.44 -4.78 -13.15
C ASP A 96 11.89 -5.95 -12.29
N LYS A 97 11.41 -5.68 -11.07
CA LYS A 97 10.85 -6.69 -10.18
C LYS A 97 9.45 -7.11 -10.59
N GLU A 98 9.30 -8.40 -10.89
CA GLU A 98 8.00 -8.98 -11.26
C GLU A 98 7.07 -9.12 -10.05
N ILE A 99 7.61 -9.59 -8.92
CA ILE A 99 6.88 -9.80 -7.67
C ILE A 99 7.76 -9.38 -6.50
N VAL A 100 7.17 -8.64 -5.55
CA VAL A 100 7.79 -8.25 -4.27
C VAL A 100 6.82 -8.50 -3.12
N GLU A 101 7.35 -8.60 -1.90
CA GLU A 101 6.54 -8.59 -0.69
C GLU A 101 6.53 -7.20 -0.08
N VAL A 102 5.33 -6.72 0.26
CA VAL A 102 5.10 -5.47 0.97
C VAL A 102 4.81 -5.82 2.42
N GLN A 103 5.70 -5.39 3.29
CA GLN A 103 5.71 -5.71 4.71
C GLN A 103 5.04 -4.61 5.54
N SER A 104 4.55 -4.98 6.71
CA SER A 104 4.09 -4.00 7.69
C SER A 104 5.27 -3.11 8.11
N PRO A 105 5.12 -1.78 8.09
CA PRO A 105 6.19 -0.85 8.48
C PRO A 105 6.31 -0.73 10.02
N VAL A 106 5.29 -1.17 10.76
CA VAL A 106 5.18 -1.10 12.22
C VAL A 106 4.50 -2.36 12.77
N ALA A 107 4.60 -2.59 14.08
CA ALA A 107 3.75 -3.56 14.77
C ALA A 107 2.39 -2.92 15.12
N GLY A 108 1.31 -3.70 15.10
CA GLY A 108 -0.02 -3.19 15.40
C GLY A 108 -1.15 -4.02 14.79
N THR A 109 -2.31 -3.39 14.66
CA THR A 109 -3.52 -4.03 14.12
C THR A 109 -3.87 -3.44 12.75
N ILE A 110 -4.16 -4.31 11.78
CA ILE A 110 -4.66 -3.88 10.47
C ILE A 110 -6.11 -3.40 10.65
N VAL A 111 -6.33 -2.09 10.57
CA VAL A 111 -7.67 -1.48 10.73
C VAL A 111 -8.37 -1.20 9.41
N ARG A 112 -7.64 -1.29 8.29
CA ARG A 112 -8.18 -1.20 6.94
C ARG A 112 -7.39 -2.09 6.00
N MET A 113 -8.05 -2.87 5.15
CA MET A 113 -7.41 -3.70 4.13
C MET A 113 -8.12 -3.58 2.79
N GLN A 114 -7.36 -3.26 1.75
CA GLN A 114 -7.76 -3.36 0.34
C GLN A 114 -6.62 -4.03 -0.45
N PRO A 115 -6.86 -4.53 -1.68
CA PRO A 115 -5.81 -5.18 -2.44
C PRO A 115 -4.54 -4.33 -2.62
N HIS A 116 -4.71 -3.03 -2.86
CA HIS A 116 -3.63 -2.09 -3.17
C HIS A 116 -3.24 -1.19 -1.98
N MET A 117 -3.83 -1.37 -0.78
CA MET A 117 -3.43 -0.60 0.41
C MET A 117 -3.81 -1.30 1.72
N PHE A 118 -3.11 -0.99 2.80
CA PHE A 118 -3.54 -1.33 4.15
C PHE A 118 -3.21 -0.21 5.15
N VAL A 119 -3.95 -0.14 6.26
CA VAL A 119 -3.66 0.76 7.39
C VAL A 119 -3.40 -0.07 8.63
N VAL A 120 -2.29 0.21 9.32
CA VAL A 120 -1.93 -0.39 10.60
C VAL A 120 -2.05 0.66 11.70
N GLU A 121 -2.88 0.41 12.70
CA GLU A 121 -2.92 1.20 13.93
C GLU A 121 -1.90 0.65 14.93
N LEU A 122 -1.08 1.54 15.52
CA LEU A 122 -0.13 1.16 16.56
C LEU A 122 -0.85 0.59 17.80
N GLU A 123 -0.18 -0.28 18.54
CA GLU A 123 -0.75 -0.92 19.74
C GLU A 123 -1.17 0.08 20.83
N ASP A 124 -0.50 1.23 20.89
CA ASP A 124 -0.81 2.32 21.82
C ASP A 124 -1.81 3.35 21.25
N GLU A 125 -2.37 3.07 20.07
CA GLU A 125 -3.33 3.90 19.33
C GLU A 125 -2.80 5.31 19.00
N SER A 126 -1.49 5.55 19.14
CA SER A 126 -0.89 6.89 19.02
C SER A 126 -0.85 7.41 17.58
N ALA A 127 -0.79 6.49 16.61
CA ALA A 127 -0.72 6.79 15.18
C ALA A 127 -1.28 5.64 14.31
N ARG A 128 -1.66 5.98 13.07
CA ARG A 128 -2.08 5.02 12.04
C ARG A 128 -1.22 5.16 10.79
N MET A 129 -0.60 4.06 10.36
CA MET A 129 0.29 4.01 9.22
C MET A 129 -0.45 3.50 7.99
N LEU A 130 -0.58 4.34 6.97
CA LEU A 130 -1.04 3.93 5.64
C LEU A 130 0.14 3.42 4.82
N VAL A 131 -0.02 2.24 4.23
CA VAL A 131 0.80 1.75 3.13
C VAL A 131 -0.07 1.61 1.88
N GLN A 132 0.22 2.39 0.84
CA GLN A 132 -0.51 2.34 -0.43
C GLN A 132 0.44 1.99 -1.57
N MET A 133 0.07 1.00 -2.39
CA MET A 133 0.85 0.54 -3.52
C MET A 133 0.29 1.11 -4.82
N GLY A 134 1.06 2.01 -5.42
CA GLY A 134 0.74 2.72 -6.63
C GLY A 134 -0.23 3.89 -6.45
N ILE A 135 -0.35 4.67 -7.53
CA ILE A 135 -1.27 5.81 -7.63
C ILE A 135 -2.45 5.41 -8.52
N ASP A 136 -3.66 5.76 -8.10
CA ASP A 136 -4.93 5.47 -8.80
C ASP A 136 -5.14 3.97 -9.10
N THR A 137 -4.57 3.08 -8.28
CA THR A 137 -4.58 1.62 -8.46
C THR A 137 -5.85 0.94 -7.96
N ASP A 138 -6.81 1.68 -7.42
CA ASP A 138 -8.16 1.19 -7.12
C ASP A 138 -8.85 0.61 -8.37
N GLN A 139 -8.58 1.23 -9.52
CA GLN A 139 -9.13 0.86 -10.83
C GLN A 139 -8.65 -0.51 -11.32
N LEU A 140 -7.61 -1.08 -10.71
CA LEU A 140 -7.05 -2.38 -11.07
C LEU A 140 -7.87 -3.55 -10.55
N ASN A 141 -8.88 -3.32 -9.68
CA ASN A 141 -9.74 -4.38 -9.14
C ASN A 141 -8.96 -5.57 -8.56
N GLY A 142 -7.83 -5.29 -7.90
CA GLY A 142 -6.94 -6.30 -7.32
C GLY A 142 -5.93 -6.94 -8.28
N GLN A 143 -5.94 -6.61 -9.58
CA GLN A 143 -4.90 -7.07 -10.51
C GLN A 143 -3.52 -6.56 -10.08
N GLY A 144 -2.56 -7.49 -9.92
CA GLY A 144 -1.20 -7.18 -9.49
C GLY A 144 -1.01 -7.21 -7.97
N PHE A 145 -2.02 -7.61 -7.20
CA PHE A 145 -1.98 -7.66 -5.74
C PHE A 145 -2.53 -8.98 -5.20
N ALA A 146 -1.96 -9.48 -4.11
CA ALA A 146 -2.54 -10.58 -3.33
C ALA A 146 -2.34 -10.33 -1.83
N THR A 147 -3.43 -10.21 -1.08
CA THR A 147 -3.41 -10.00 0.36
C THR A 147 -3.29 -11.32 1.11
N ARG A 148 -2.64 -11.32 2.28
CA ARG A 148 -2.50 -12.50 3.16
C ARG A 148 -3.23 -12.38 4.49
N TRP A 149 -3.76 -11.19 4.77
CA TRP A 149 -4.37 -10.83 6.05
C TRP A 149 -5.70 -10.10 5.83
N ALA A 150 -6.52 -10.09 6.86
CA ALA A 150 -7.79 -9.37 6.90
C ALA A 150 -7.74 -8.23 7.94
N GLU A 151 -8.71 -7.32 7.86
CA GLU A 151 -8.97 -6.34 8.91
C GLU A 151 -9.14 -7.04 10.27
N GLY A 152 -8.63 -6.41 11.33
CA GLY A 152 -8.55 -6.95 12.68
C GLY A 152 -7.35 -7.87 12.94
N SER A 153 -6.53 -8.19 11.93
CA SER A 153 -5.32 -9.00 12.13
C SER A 153 -4.21 -8.21 12.83
N THR A 154 -3.54 -8.81 13.81
CA THR A 154 -2.33 -8.25 14.42
C THR A 154 -1.09 -8.66 13.62
N VAL A 155 -0.21 -7.70 13.34
CA VAL A 155 1.04 -7.90 12.60
C VAL A 155 2.22 -7.30 13.36
N GLN A 156 3.42 -7.80 13.09
CA GLN A 156 4.67 -7.22 13.57
C GLN A 156 5.35 -6.44 12.44
N ALA A 157 6.23 -5.49 12.79
CA ALA A 157 7.09 -4.86 11.79
C ALA A 157 7.85 -5.93 10.99
N GLY A 158 7.87 -5.79 9.67
CA GLY A 158 8.47 -6.77 8.75
C GLY A 158 7.57 -7.94 8.36
N THR A 159 6.37 -8.07 8.94
CA THR A 159 5.41 -9.11 8.54
C THR A 159 4.96 -8.87 7.10
N PRO A 160 5.11 -9.82 6.16
CA PRO A 160 4.60 -9.68 4.80
C PRO A 160 3.07 -9.59 4.78
N VAL A 161 2.53 -8.49 4.23
CA VAL A 161 1.08 -8.23 4.21
C VAL A 161 0.47 -8.44 2.83
N VAL A 162 1.11 -7.89 1.80
CA VAL A 162 0.65 -7.94 0.40
C VAL A 162 1.78 -8.43 -0.51
N THR A 163 1.45 -9.31 -1.44
CA THR A 163 2.31 -9.62 -2.59
C THR A 163 1.97 -8.65 -3.71
N TYR A 164 2.96 -7.95 -4.25
CA TYR A 164 2.78 -6.84 -5.18
C TYR A 164 3.58 -7.05 -6.47
N ALA A 165 2.99 -6.74 -7.62
CA ALA A 165 3.61 -6.83 -8.95
C ALA A 165 3.89 -5.44 -9.56
N PRO A 166 4.93 -4.70 -9.11
CA PRO A 166 5.17 -3.32 -9.54
C PRO A 166 5.41 -3.18 -11.04
N LYS A 167 6.14 -4.12 -11.66
CA LYS A 167 6.39 -4.12 -13.11
C LYS A 167 5.09 -4.26 -13.92
N GLU A 168 4.16 -5.10 -13.46
CA GLU A 168 2.86 -5.27 -14.12
C GLU A 168 2.00 -4.01 -13.96
N VAL A 169 1.95 -3.43 -12.76
CA VAL A 169 1.25 -2.15 -12.52
C VAL A 169 1.80 -1.04 -13.42
N GLY A 170 3.12 -0.94 -13.57
CA GLY A 170 3.76 -0.03 -14.53
C GLY A 170 3.37 -0.33 -15.98
N ARG A 171 3.29 -1.61 -16.37
CA ARG A 171 2.86 -2.02 -17.73
C ARG A 171 1.40 -1.67 -18.03
N LEU A 172 0.56 -1.61 -17.00
CA LEU A 172 -0.84 -1.19 -17.09
C LEU A 172 -1.01 0.33 -17.15
N GLY A 173 0.07 1.11 -17.03
CA GLY A 173 0.08 2.56 -17.16
C GLY A 173 -0.09 3.33 -15.86
N TYR A 174 0.02 2.66 -14.71
CA TYR A 174 -0.05 3.27 -13.38
C TYR A 174 1.34 3.48 -12.80
N ASP A 175 1.49 4.46 -11.92
CA ASP A 175 2.75 4.68 -11.20
C ASP A 175 2.89 3.62 -10.08
N PRO A 176 3.97 2.81 -10.04
CA PRO A 176 4.13 1.75 -9.05
C PRO A 176 4.72 2.22 -7.70
N ILE A 177 4.87 3.53 -7.49
CA ILE A 177 5.38 4.10 -6.24
C ILE A 177 4.56 3.64 -5.02
N VAL A 178 5.25 3.35 -3.91
CA VAL A 178 4.61 2.93 -2.66
C VAL A 178 4.67 4.06 -1.64
N LEU A 179 3.53 4.45 -1.09
CA LEU A 179 3.43 5.50 -0.09
C LEU A 179 3.42 4.90 1.32
N VAL A 180 4.14 5.54 2.24
CA VAL A 180 4.17 5.20 3.67
C VAL A 180 3.87 6.47 4.46
N LEU A 181 2.66 6.60 4.99
CA LEU A 181 2.18 7.84 5.62
C LEU A 181 1.73 7.59 7.06
N ALA A 182 2.11 8.49 7.96
CA ALA A 182 1.49 8.68 9.26
C ALA A 182 0.23 9.55 9.09
N LEU A 183 -0.94 8.91 9.13
CA LEU A 183 -2.22 9.60 8.97
C LEU A 183 -2.45 10.57 10.13
N SER A 184 -2.96 11.76 9.82
CA SER A 184 -3.27 12.82 10.81
C SER A 184 -2.09 13.37 11.62
N HIS A 185 -0.85 13.05 11.23
CA HIS A 185 0.34 13.71 11.76
C HIS A 185 0.86 14.76 10.79
N GLY A 186 1.20 15.94 11.31
CA GLY A 186 1.83 17.00 10.52
C GLY A 186 3.31 16.72 10.24
N SER A 187 3.86 17.24 9.14
CA SER A 187 5.29 17.02 8.79
C SER A 187 6.28 17.58 9.80
N GLY A 188 5.87 18.53 10.65
CA GLY A 188 6.65 19.04 11.77
C GLY A 188 6.68 18.13 13.00
N GLU A 189 5.93 17.03 12.99
CA GLU A 189 5.81 16.10 14.11
C GLU A 189 6.68 14.85 13.92
N ILE A 190 7.15 14.55 12.69
CA ILE A 190 7.95 13.36 12.37
C ILE A 190 9.40 13.69 12.01
N GLU A 191 10.31 12.80 12.37
CA GLU A 191 11.75 12.94 12.09
C GLU A 191 12.17 11.94 11.00
N PHE A 192 12.94 12.39 10.01
CA PHE A 192 13.42 11.57 8.90
C PHE A 192 14.92 11.26 9.05
N PRO A 193 15.31 10.06 9.52
CA PRO A 193 16.71 9.66 9.65
C PRO A 193 17.37 9.32 8.30
N VAL A 194 16.59 9.13 7.24
CA VAL A 194 17.09 8.76 5.90
C VAL A 194 17.06 9.93 4.92
N ALA A 195 18.00 9.90 3.97
CA ALA A 195 17.96 10.80 2.82
C ALA A 195 16.78 10.43 1.92
N LEU A 196 15.91 11.38 1.60
CA LEU A 196 14.71 11.20 0.76
C LEU A 196 15.03 11.06 -0.75
N SER A 197 16.18 10.50 -1.09
CA SER A 197 16.64 10.28 -2.48
C SER A 197 17.64 9.13 -2.58
N GLY A 198 17.73 8.29 -1.54
CA GLY A 198 18.67 7.19 -1.43
C GLY A 198 17.99 5.82 -1.52
N PRO A 199 18.77 4.76 -1.81
CA PRO A 199 18.28 3.40 -1.73
C PRO A 199 17.90 3.06 -0.28
N CYS A 200 16.87 2.23 -0.11
CA CYS A 200 16.50 1.61 1.16
C CYS A 200 16.30 0.11 0.96
N ALA A 201 16.68 -0.68 1.96
CA ALA A 201 16.24 -2.06 2.13
C ALA A 201 14.87 -2.11 2.82
N ALA A 202 14.20 -3.26 2.73
CA ALA A 202 13.00 -3.48 3.54
C ALA A 202 13.35 -3.37 5.03
N GLN A 203 12.47 -2.71 5.79
CA GLN A 203 12.62 -2.38 7.21
C GLN A 203 13.73 -1.39 7.56
N ASP A 204 14.41 -0.78 6.60
CA ASP A 204 15.21 0.42 6.89
C ASP A 204 14.29 1.51 7.46
N GLU A 205 14.75 2.20 8.51
CA GLU A 205 13.96 3.22 9.20
C GLU A 205 13.72 4.42 8.29
N LEU A 206 12.47 4.69 7.92
CA LEU A 206 12.10 5.82 7.05
C LEU A 206 11.88 7.10 7.84
N PHE A 207 11.19 7.00 8.97
CA PHE A 207 10.89 8.10 9.88
C PHE A 207 10.44 7.58 11.25
N ARG A 208 10.28 8.48 12.21
CA ARG A 208 9.74 8.18 13.54
C ARG A 208 8.49 9.00 13.86
N VAL A 209 7.51 8.35 14.47
CA VAL A 209 6.21 8.93 14.90
C VAL A 209 6.06 8.94 16.42
#